data_AF-U3AD47-F1
#
_entry.id   AF-U3AD47-F1
#
_cell.length_a   1.000
_cell.length_b   1.000
_cell.length_c   1.000
_cell.angle_alpha   90.00
_cell.angle_beta   90.00
_cell.angle_gamma   90.00
#
_symmetry.space_group_name_H-M   'P 1'
#
loop_
_entity.id
_entity.type
_entity.pdbx_description
1 polymer ?
#
loop_
_entity_poly.entity_id
_entity_poly.type
_entity_poly.pdbx_seq_one_letter_code
_entity_poly.pdbx_strand_id
1 'polypeptide(L)'
;MIQPNFASNADKALLSERINKLANALTDGVYEREHTIKLCLLAALAGESVFLLGPPGIAKSLIAKRLIQAFDNSSYFEYLMTRFSTPEEVFGPLSIQELKDNGRYVRLTQGYLPTAQVVFLDEIWKAGPAILNTLLTVVNEKTFKNGSDIERVPMRLLISASNELPDEDSGLDALYDRMLVRVFVNRIQDKQNFKSMLTVGTPQEVKIPQGLAVTDEEYHAWQQQLEALTLPDGVFEKLFLLKEMLENKVEAEFGDPILNDMYVSDRRWKKALKLLKASAFFNGRDEINPLDILLLQDCLWNSPESRDVVRRVIEEFALNHAFDQQDASREIEECREALSEIQHALETHYQMTLNMEAATGILRKETMSFDTSSAKKYQVGSAKNLVKLVMLQSNMSVSESEKGDSRWVYVAKDDLERIIKEGQGDVYGYVNQNTSLCRLRFDVDADNNFVIRDIANRAILVSLVTKQGFDTDLHQLWLTTCEDVIRQLNDAEHHIRKVKANFHGALPHSFVDPELPRLMESSLQQVTQQLDSIQGENEKIIQRFKNLPQFFS
;
A
#
# COMPACT_ATOMS: atom_id res chain seq x y z
N MET A 1 -15.53 -1.84 -43.01
CA MET A 1 -15.08 -0.58 -42.39
C MET A 1 -15.11 -0.80 -40.90
N ILE A 2 -13.94 -0.91 -40.26
CA ILE A 2 -13.82 -1.21 -38.83
C ILE A 2 -13.53 0.12 -38.13
N GLN A 3 -14.54 0.66 -37.46
CA GLN A 3 -14.43 1.53 -36.28
C GLN A 3 -15.72 1.31 -35.46
N PRO A 4 -15.61 1.15 -34.14
CA PRO A 4 -15.26 2.28 -33.31
C PRO A 4 -14.01 2.01 -32.45
N ASN A 5 -12.98 2.84 -32.62
CA ASN A 5 -12.30 3.34 -31.43
C ASN A 5 -13.39 3.96 -30.56
N PHE A 6 -13.38 3.76 -29.24
CA PHE A 6 -14.21 4.55 -28.34
C PHE A 6 -14.00 6.03 -28.70
N ALA A 7 -14.98 6.65 -29.37
CA ALA A 7 -14.82 7.95 -30.00
C ALA A 7 -14.88 9.08 -28.95
N SER A 8 -15.38 8.76 -27.76
CA SER A 8 -15.54 9.70 -26.66
C SER A 8 -15.34 9.05 -25.28
N ASN A 9 -15.03 9.86 -24.27
CA ASN A 9 -15.02 9.42 -22.86
C ASN A 9 -16.41 8.95 -22.39
N ALA A 10 -17.49 9.42 -23.03
CA ALA A 10 -18.85 9.01 -22.71
C ALA A 10 -19.07 7.53 -23.06
N ASP A 11 -18.57 7.07 -24.22
CA ASP A 11 -18.71 5.67 -24.63
C ASP A 11 -17.99 4.73 -23.64
N LYS A 12 -16.83 5.14 -23.11
CA LYS A 12 -16.07 4.36 -22.11
C LYS A 12 -16.80 4.28 -20.77
N ALA A 13 -17.39 5.39 -20.33
CA ALA A 13 -18.22 5.43 -19.13
C ALA A 13 -19.44 4.51 -19.28
N LEU A 14 -20.09 4.51 -20.46
CA LEU A 14 -21.20 3.61 -20.77
C LEU A 14 -20.78 2.14 -20.76
N LEU A 15 -19.59 1.80 -21.27
CA LEU A 15 -19.05 0.44 -21.18
C LEU A 15 -18.85 0.04 -19.71
N SER A 16 -18.18 0.87 -18.92
CA SER A 16 -17.95 0.62 -17.50
C SER A 16 -19.27 0.43 -16.73
N GLU A 17 -20.27 1.26 -17.01
CA GLU A 17 -21.60 1.12 -16.43
C GLU A 17 -22.29 -0.19 -16.87
N ARG A 18 -22.18 -0.57 -18.15
CA ARG A 18 -22.74 -1.83 -18.67
C ARG A 18 -22.10 -3.04 -17.99
N ILE A 19 -20.78 -3.08 -17.88
CA ILE A 19 -20.06 -4.19 -17.24
C ILE A 19 -20.41 -4.27 -15.74
N ASN A 20 -20.53 -3.13 -15.06
CA ASN A 20 -20.98 -3.11 -13.67
C ASN A 20 -22.42 -3.62 -13.51
N LYS A 21 -23.35 -3.23 -14.39
CA LYS A 21 -24.72 -3.77 -14.40
C LYS A 21 -24.73 -5.27 -14.68
N LEU A 22 -23.89 -5.74 -15.60
CA LEU A 22 -23.74 -7.15 -15.92
C LEU A 22 -23.20 -7.94 -14.71
N ALA A 23 -22.14 -7.45 -14.08
CA ALA A 23 -21.58 -8.04 -12.87
C ALA A 23 -22.61 -8.11 -11.74
N ASN A 24 -23.34 -7.03 -11.48
CA ASN A 24 -24.37 -6.97 -10.45
C ASN A 24 -25.53 -7.95 -10.73
N ALA A 25 -25.94 -8.10 -11.99
CA ALA A 25 -26.92 -9.10 -12.38
C ALA A 25 -26.40 -10.52 -12.11
N LEU A 26 -25.13 -10.80 -12.45
CA LEU A 26 -24.50 -12.10 -12.22
C LEU A 26 -24.31 -12.45 -10.75
N THR A 27 -24.15 -11.46 -9.87
CA THR A 27 -23.99 -11.67 -8.43
C THR A 27 -25.32 -11.84 -7.68
N ASP A 28 -26.46 -11.52 -8.31
CA ASP A 28 -27.76 -11.51 -7.65
C ASP A 28 -28.15 -12.87 -7.02
N GLY A 29 -28.47 -12.88 -5.73
CA GLY A 29 -28.80 -14.10 -4.98
C GLY A 29 -27.61 -15.01 -4.64
N VAL A 30 -26.37 -14.55 -4.85
CA VAL A 30 -25.15 -15.25 -4.40
C VAL A 30 -24.54 -14.50 -3.23
N TYR A 31 -24.34 -15.20 -2.12
CA TYR A 31 -23.83 -14.63 -0.88
C TYR A 31 -22.32 -14.84 -0.76
N GLU A 32 -21.57 -13.79 -0.36
CA GLU A 32 -20.12 -13.80 -0.09
C GLU A 32 -19.22 -14.19 -1.27
N ARG A 33 -19.68 -13.99 -2.50
CA ARG A 33 -18.91 -14.38 -3.72
C ARG A 33 -18.95 -13.35 -4.82
N GLU A 34 -19.34 -12.14 -4.48
CA GLU A 34 -19.43 -11.04 -5.44
C GLU A 34 -18.06 -10.79 -6.09
N HIS A 35 -17.01 -10.72 -5.27
CA HIS A 35 -15.62 -10.57 -5.74
C HIS A 35 -15.20 -11.71 -6.68
N THR A 36 -15.47 -12.97 -6.30
CA THR A 36 -15.15 -14.13 -7.14
C THR A 36 -15.84 -14.06 -8.51
N ILE A 37 -17.13 -13.73 -8.55
CA ILE A 37 -17.86 -13.63 -9.82
C ILE A 37 -17.32 -12.47 -10.67
N LYS A 38 -17.02 -11.32 -10.06
CA LYS A 38 -16.42 -10.16 -10.74
C LYS A 38 -15.05 -10.49 -11.33
N LEU A 39 -14.18 -11.17 -10.59
CA LEU A 39 -12.88 -11.62 -11.08
C LEU A 39 -13.03 -12.66 -12.20
N CYS A 40 -13.93 -13.63 -12.06
CA CYS A 40 -14.16 -14.59 -13.12
C CYS A 40 -14.73 -13.93 -14.39
N LEU A 41 -15.60 -12.93 -14.25
CA LEU A 41 -16.09 -12.14 -15.37
C LEU A 41 -14.94 -11.40 -16.04
N LEU A 42 -14.06 -10.75 -15.26
CA LEU A 42 -12.89 -10.06 -15.79
C LEU A 42 -11.95 -11.02 -16.55
N ALA A 43 -11.67 -12.20 -15.97
CA ALA A 43 -10.87 -13.23 -16.62
C ALA A 43 -11.50 -13.71 -17.93
N ALA A 44 -12.83 -13.91 -17.93
CA ALA A 44 -13.58 -14.30 -19.12
C ALA A 44 -13.50 -13.25 -20.22
N LEU A 45 -13.64 -11.97 -19.86
CA LEU A 45 -13.52 -10.85 -20.78
C LEU A 45 -12.08 -10.62 -21.24
N ALA A 46 -11.07 -11.04 -20.47
CA ALA A 46 -9.66 -11.01 -20.85
C ALA A 46 -9.22 -12.24 -21.67
N GLY A 47 -10.08 -13.26 -21.81
CA GLY A 47 -9.75 -14.53 -22.46
C GLY A 47 -8.82 -15.45 -21.65
N GLU A 48 -8.70 -15.20 -20.34
CA GLU A 48 -7.84 -15.93 -19.41
C GLU A 48 -8.62 -17.00 -18.63
N SER A 49 -7.87 -17.91 -18.00
CA SER A 49 -8.39 -19.05 -17.25
C SER A 49 -8.47 -18.76 -15.74
N VAL A 50 -9.43 -19.42 -15.09
CA VAL A 50 -9.68 -19.33 -13.66
C VAL A 50 -9.60 -20.71 -13.01
N PHE A 51 -8.92 -20.81 -11.88
CA PHE A 51 -8.92 -21.97 -11.00
C PHE A 51 -9.64 -21.66 -9.69
N LEU A 52 -10.59 -22.51 -9.31
CA LEU A 52 -11.38 -22.41 -8.09
C LEU A 52 -10.97 -23.51 -7.11
N LEU A 53 -10.26 -23.13 -6.05
CA LEU A 53 -9.89 -24.00 -4.94
C LEU A 53 -10.89 -23.87 -3.80
N GLY A 54 -11.32 -24.99 -3.20
CA GLY A 54 -12.14 -24.95 -1.98
C GLY A 54 -12.83 -26.29 -1.72
N PRO A 55 -13.54 -26.48 -0.59
CA PRO A 55 -14.24 -27.73 -0.31
C PRO A 55 -15.40 -28.03 -1.28
N PRO A 56 -15.87 -29.28 -1.38
CA PRO A 56 -17.04 -29.63 -2.19
C PRO A 56 -18.32 -29.01 -1.63
N GLY A 57 -19.33 -28.81 -2.48
CA GLY A 57 -20.64 -28.29 -2.07
C GLY A 57 -20.70 -26.77 -1.90
N ILE A 58 -19.62 -26.05 -2.21
CA ILE A 58 -19.59 -24.59 -2.20
C ILE A 58 -20.00 -24.01 -3.57
N ALA A 59 -20.97 -24.56 -4.29
CA ALA A 59 -21.53 -23.96 -5.52
C ALA A 59 -20.49 -23.38 -6.53
N LYS A 60 -19.37 -24.08 -6.78
CA LYS A 60 -18.36 -23.68 -7.79
C LYS A 60 -18.94 -23.79 -9.20
N SER A 61 -19.68 -24.86 -9.47
CA SER A 61 -20.40 -25.06 -10.74
C SER A 61 -21.44 -23.98 -11.01
N LEU A 62 -22.06 -23.41 -9.96
CA LEU A 62 -23.00 -22.29 -10.10
C LEU A 62 -22.31 -21.03 -10.67
N ILE A 63 -21.08 -20.74 -10.24
CA ILE A 63 -20.31 -19.59 -10.74
C ILE A 63 -20.11 -19.74 -12.25
N ALA A 64 -19.70 -20.94 -12.70
CA ALA A 64 -19.54 -21.23 -14.12
C ALA A 64 -20.87 -21.06 -14.89
N LYS A 65 -21.97 -21.61 -14.35
CA LYS A 65 -23.30 -21.52 -14.99
C LYS A 65 -23.80 -20.09 -15.15
N ARG A 66 -23.51 -19.23 -14.18
CA ARG A 66 -23.86 -17.80 -14.25
C ARG A 66 -23.01 -17.08 -15.30
N LEU A 67 -21.72 -17.37 -15.38
CA LEU A 67 -20.83 -16.70 -16.33
C LEU A 67 -21.17 -17.00 -17.80
N ILE A 68 -21.78 -18.15 -18.11
CA ILE A 68 -22.30 -18.45 -19.46
C ILE A 68 -23.31 -17.38 -19.88
N GLN A 69 -24.21 -17.00 -18.96
CA GLN A 69 -25.27 -16.03 -19.24
C GLN A 69 -24.71 -14.65 -19.61
N ALA A 70 -23.45 -14.36 -19.24
CA ALA A 70 -22.77 -13.12 -19.58
C ALA A 70 -22.52 -12.96 -21.09
N PHE A 71 -22.56 -14.05 -21.86
CA PHE A 71 -22.27 -14.07 -23.28
C PHE A 71 -23.49 -14.54 -24.08
N ASP A 72 -23.81 -13.81 -25.14
CA ASP A 72 -24.90 -14.17 -26.04
C ASP A 72 -24.55 -15.40 -26.88
N ASN A 73 -25.52 -16.31 -27.07
CA ASN A 73 -25.40 -17.56 -27.82
C ASN A 73 -24.13 -18.40 -27.49
N SER A 74 -23.75 -18.46 -26.21
CA SER A 74 -22.52 -19.15 -25.81
C SER A 74 -22.72 -20.66 -25.64
N SER A 75 -21.80 -21.44 -26.23
CA SER A 75 -21.73 -22.89 -26.03
C SER A 75 -21.05 -23.19 -24.70
N TYR A 76 -21.71 -24.02 -23.88
CA TYR A 76 -21.22 -24.45 -22.57
C TYR A 76 -20.88 -25.93 -22.55
N PHE A 77 -19.73 -26.24 -21.96
CA PHE A 77 -19.31 -27.61 -21.69
C PHE A 77 -19.00 -27.77 -20.20
N GLU A 78 -19.68 -28.72 -19.56
CA GLU A 78 -19.50 -29.11 -18.15
C GLU A 78 -19.07 -30.57 -18.09
N TYR A 79 -17.99 -30.85 -17.38
CA TYR A 79 -17.55 -32.22 -17.17
C TYR A 79 -16.84 -32.41 -15.83
N LEU A 80 -17.21 -33.46 -15.10
CA LEU A 80 -16.58 -33.87 -13.85
C LEU A 80 -15.46 -34.88 -14.16
N MET A 81 -14.22 -34.50 -13.87
CA MET A 81 -13.07 -35.34 -14.13
C MET A 81 -12.96 -36.48 -13.12
N THR A 82 -12.69 -37.67 -13.63
CA THR A 82 -12.42 -38.88 -12.86
C THR A 82 -11.15 -39.54 -13.37
N ARG A 83 -10.58 -40.44 -12.56
CA ARG A 83 -9.39 -41.22 -12.96
C ARG A 83 -9.65 -42.13 -14.17
N PHE A 84 -10.91 -42.36 -14.52
CA PHE A 84 -11.32 -43.19 -15.65
C PHE A 84 -11.82 -42.37 -16.84
N SER A 85 -11.86 -41.04 -16.72
CA SER A 85 -12.31 -40.16 -17.79
C SER A 85 -11.42 -40.34 -19.01
N THR A 86 -12.08 -40.51 -20.16
CA THR A 86 -11.37 -40.74 -21.43
C THR A 86 -11.37 -39.47 -22.29
N PRO A 87 -10.37 -39.30 -23.19
CA PRO A 87 -10.37 -38.20 -24.14
C PRO A 87 -11.62 -38.12 -25.03
N GLU A 88 -12.33 -39.24 -25.23
CA GLU A 88 -13.54 -39.30 -26.05
C GLU A 88 -14.73 -38.61 -25.37
N GLU A 89 -14.82 -38.69 -24.04
CA GLU A 89 -15.86 -38.03 -23.26
C GLU A 89 -15.67 -36.51 -23.19
N VAL A 90 -14.41 -36.05 -23.26
CA VAL A 90 -14.05 -34.63 -23.13
C VAL A 90 -13.98 -33.91 -24.47
N PHE A 91 -13.37 -34.54 -25.47
CA PHE A 91 -13.10 -33.91 -26.77
C PHE A 91 -13.95 -34.48 -27.92
N GLY A 92 -14.82 -35.44 -27.63
CA GLY A 92 -15.71 -36.08 -28.58
C GLY A 92 -15.22 -37.46 -29.05
N PRO A 93 -16.15 -38.39 -29.34
CA PRO A 93 -15.84 -39.74 -29.76
C PRO A 93 -15.27 -39.76 -31.20
N LEU A 94 -14.54 -40.83 -31.53
CA LEU A 94 -14.04 -41.05 -32.88
C LEU A 94 -15.19 -41.39 -33.85
N SER A 95 -15.14 -40.82 -35.05
CA SER A 95 -16.06 -41.16 -36.14
C SER A 95 -15.72 -42.54 -36.71
N ILE A 96 -16.59 -43.52 -36.44
CA ILE A 96 -16.43 -44.89 -36.96
C ILE A 96 -16.51 -44.90 -38.50
N GLN A 97 -17.29 -44.00 -39.09
CA GLN A 97 -17.42 -43.88 -40.55
C GLN A 97 -16.10 -43.41 -41.19
N GLU A 98 -15.52 -42.32 -40.70
CA GLU A 98 -14.25 -41.80 -41.21
C GLU A 98 -13.09 -42.79 -41.02
N LEU A 99 -13.11 -43.52 -39.91
CA LEU A 99 -12.11 -44.55 -39.63
C LEU A 99 -12.25 -45.75 -40.59
N LYS A 100 -13.47 -46.19 -40.89
CA LYS A 100 -13.72 -47.35 -41.76
C LYS A 100 -13.56 -47.03 -43.24
N ASP A 101 -14.10 -45.89 -43.69
CA ASP A 101 -14.21 -45.56 -45.11
C ASP A 101 -12.95 -44.86 -45.62
N ASN A 102 -12.33 -44.01 -44.80
CA ASN A 102 -11.21 -43.15 -45.19
C ASN A 102 -9.90 -43.43 -44.42
N GLY A 103 -9.92 -44.32 -43.41
CA GLY A 103 -8.76 -44.61 -42.56
C GLY A 103 -8.30 -43.42 -41.70
N ARG A 104 -9.16 -42.42 -41.48
CA ARG A 104 -8.82 -41.18 -40.77
C ARG A 104 -9.29 -41.21 -39.32
N TYR A 105 -8.45 -40.71 -38.42
CA TYR A 105 -8.76 -40.56 -37.00
C TYR A 105 -9.43 -39.20 -36.75
N VAL A 106 -10.70 -39.06 -37.16
CA VAL A 106 -11.50 -37.83 -36.96
C VAL A 106 -12.43 -37.98 -35.76
N ARG A 107 -12.50 -36.97 -34.91
CA ARG A 107 -13.41 -36.89 -33.76
C ARG A 107 -14.65 -36.05 -34.06
N LEU A 108 -15.77 -36.44 -33.48
CA LEU A 108 -17.03 -35.71 -33.50
C LEU A 108 -17.02 -34.68 -32.36
N THR A 109 -16.56 -33.46 -32.65
CA THR A 109 -16.29 -32.41 -31.65
C THR A 109 -17.51 -31.55 -31.27
N GLN A 110 -18.64 -31.73 -31.97
CA GLN A 110 -19.86 -30.97 -31.75
C GLN A 110 -20.47 -31.25 -30.37
N GLY A 111 -20.66 -30.21 -29.56
CA GLY A 111 -21.16 -30.31 -28.19
C GLY A 111 -20.10 -30.67 -27.14
N TYR A 112 -18.83 -30.79 -27.54
CA TYR A 112 -17.69 -31.07 -26.67
C TYR A 112 -16.76 -29.86 -26.53
N LEU A 113 -15.74 -29.99 -25.68
CA LEU A 113 -14.78 -28.94 -25.37
C LEU A 113 -14.24 -28.17 -26.60
N PRO A 114 -13.86 -28.79 -27.73
CA PRO A 114 -13.27 -28.06 -28.86
C PRO A 114 -14.21 -27.05 -29.52
N THR A 115 -15.53 -27.16 -29.34
CA THR A 115 -16.54 -26.25 -29.90
C THR A 115 -17.18 -25.33 -28.83
N ALA A 116 -16.77 -25.48 -27.57
CA ALA A 116 -17.30 -24.72 -26.44
C ALA A 116 -16.60 -23.36 -26.24
N GLN A 117 -17.39 -22.32 -25.96
CA GLN A 117 -16.87 -20.99 -25.61
C GLN A 117 -16.55 -20.88 -24.12
N VAL A 118 -17.38 -21.52 -23.27
CA VAL A 118 -17.19 -21.58 -21.82
C VAL A 118 -17.06 -23.04 -21.41
N VAL A 119 -15.95 -23.37 -20.75
CA VAL A 119 -15.64 -24.74 -20.32
C VAL A 119 -15.50 -24.76 -18.79
N PHE A 120 -16.24 -25.65 -18.13
CA PHE A 120 -16.12 -25.94 -16.71
C PHE A 120 -15.64 -27.38 -16.49
N LEU A 121 -14.48 -27.53 -15.87
CA LEU A 121 -13.88 -28.81 -15.54
C LEU A 121 -13.76 -28.95 -14.02
N ASP A 122 -14.57 -29.82 -13.43
CA ASP A 122 -14.52 -30.09 -11.98
C ASP A 122 -13.55 -31.25 -11.69
N GLU A 123 -12.91 -31.22 -10.52
CA GLU A 123 -11.90 -32.20 -10.08
C GLU A 123 -10.73 -32.38 -11.08
N ILE A 124 -10.24 -31.28 -11.64
CA ILE A 124 -9.28 -31.29 -12.78
C ILE A 124 -8.02 -32.15 -12.55
N TRP A 125 -7.54 -32.27 -11.32
CA TRP A 125 -6.35 -33.05 -10.98
C TRP A 125 -6.55 -34.57 -11.02
N LYS A 126 -7.80 -35.03 -11.13
CA LYS A 126 -8.11 -36.47 -11.29
C LYS A 126 -8.07 -36.93 -12.74
N ALA A 127 -7.88 -36.03 -13.70
CA ALA A 127 -7.84 -36.35 -15.13
C ALA A 127 -6.60 -37.16 -15.52
N GLY A 128 -6.73 -38.03 -16.51
CA GLY A 128 -5.60 -38.81 -17.03
C GLY A 128 -4.60 -37.96 -17.85
N PRO A 129 -3.32 -38.37 -17.97
CA PRO A 129 -2.27 -37.62 -18.68
C PRO A 129 -2.60 -37.23 -20.13
N ALA A 130 -3.35 -38.09 -20.84
CA ALA A 130 -3.75 -37.81 -22.22
C ALA A 130 -4.70 -36.61 -22.34
N ILE A 131 -5.59 -36.42 -21.36
CA ILE A 131 -6.51 -35.28 -21.31
C ILE A 131 -5.71 -34.02 -21.00
N LEU A 132 -4.84 -34.08 -20.00
CA LEU A 132 -4.04 -32.95 -19.52
C LEU A 132 -3.10 -32.41 -20.60
N ASN A 133 -2.38 -33.28 -21.32
CA ASN A 133 -1.53 -32.86 -22.43
C ASN A 133 -2.30 -32.18 -23.55
N THR A 134 -3.50 -32.66 -23.85
CA THR A 134 -4.37 -32.04 -24.86
C THR A 134 -4.90 -30.69 -24.36
N LEU A 135 -5.26 -30.58 -23.08
CA LEU A 135 -5.68 -29.32 -22.45
C LEU A 135 -4.56 -28.28 -22.46
N LEU A 136 -3.28 -28.67 -22.30
CA LEU A 136 -2.15 -27.74 -22.39
C LEU A 136 -2.11 -27.04 -23.75
N THR A 137 -2.31 -27.80 -24.84
CA THR A 137 -2.38 -27.24 -26.21
C THR A 137 -3.60 -26.34 -26.37
N VAL A 138 -4.77 -26.78 -25.91
CA VAL A 138 -6.01 -25.98 -26.03
C VAL A 138 -5.93 -24.68 -25.22
N VAL A 139 -5.35 -24.69 -24.03
CA VAL A 139 -5.22 -23.49 -23.19
C VAL A 139 -4.17 -22.52 -23.76
N ASN A 140 -3.07 -23.02 -24.29
CA ASN A 140 -1.94 -22.20 -24.75
C ASN A 140 -2.11 -21.68 -26.17
N GLU A 141 -2.47 -22.57 -27.10
CA GLU A 141 -2.55 -22.27 -28.53
C GLU A 141 -3.97 -21.96 -28.99
N LYS A 142 -4.99 -22.27 -28.17
CA LYS A 142 -6.41 -22.18 -28.55
C LYS A 142 -6.69 -22.98 -29.82
N THR A 143 -5.99 -24.11 -29.98
CA THR A 143 -6.12 -25.04 -31.10
C THR A 143 -6.34 -26.46 -30.58
N PHE A 144 -7.00 -27.28 -31.38
CA PHE A 144 -7.23 -28.68 -31.13
C PHE A 144 -6.84 -29.49 -32.37
N LYS A 145 -6.01 -30.51 -32.19
CA LYS A 145 -5.59 -31.39 -33.27
C LYS A 145 -6.61 -32.52 -33.45
N ASN A 146 -7.40 -32.43 -34.51
CA ASN A 146 -8.39 -33.43 -34.87
C ASN A 146 -7.86 -34.33 -35.99
N GLY A 147 -7.18 -35.41 -35.62
CA GLY A 147 -6.50 -36.28 -36.58
C GLY A 147 -5.32 -35.57 -37.25
N SER A 148 -5.42 -35.31 -38.56
CA SER A 148 -4.43 -34.54 -39.32
C SER A 148 -4.63 -33.03 -39.24
N ASP A 149 -5.85 -32.58 -38.93
CA ASP A 149 -6.24 -31.19 -39.10
C ASP A 149 -6.15 -30.46 -37.76
N ILE A 150 -5.84 -29.16 -37.81
CA ILE A 150 -5.76 -28.30 -36.63
C ILE A 150 -6.95 -27.34 -36.67
N GLU A 151 -7.85 -27.49 -35.70
CA GLU A 151 -9.05 -26.67 -35.55
C GLU A 151 -8.82 -25.59 -34.49
N ARG A 152 -9.38 -24.39 -34.69
CA ARG A 152 -9.32 -23.31 -33.69
C ARG A 152 -10.44 -23.47 -32.68
N VAL A 153 -10.12 -23.44 -31.41
CA VAL A 153 -11.08 -23.56 -30.30
C VAL A 153 -11.58 -22.17 -29.93
N PRO A 154 -12.89 -21.88 -29.96
CA PRO A 154 -13.47 -20.58 -29.65
C PRO A 154 -13.55 -20.29 -28.13
N MET A 155 -12.70 -20.94 -27.32
CA MET A 155 -12.75 -20.90 -25.86
C MET A 155 -12.36 -19.52 -25.32
N ARG A 156 -13.37 -18.82 -24.81
CA ARG A 156 -13.24 -17.52 -24.13
C ARG A 156 -12.83 -17.72 -22.67
N LEU A 157 -13.44 -18.68 -21.98
CA LEU A 157 -13.21 -18.91 -20.56
C LEU A 157 -13.05 -20.40 -20.26
N LEU A 158 -11.97 -20.71 -19.53
CA LEU A 158 -11.79 -22.00 -18.87
C LEU A 158 -11.89 -21.78 -17.37
N ILE A 159 -12.84 -22.45 -16.72
CA ILE A 159 -12.93 -22.53 -15.27
C ILE A 159 -12.62 -23.97 -14.87
N SER A 160 -11.57 -24.14 -14.08
CA SER A 160 -11.26 -25.41 -13.43
C SER A 160 -11.58 -25.32 -11.94
N ALA A 161 -12.04 -26.42 -11.36
CA ALA A 161 -12.29 -26.52 -9.93
C ALA A 161 -11.61 -27.76 -9.37
N SER A 162 -11.17 -27.66 -8.12
CA SER A 162 -10.66 -28.79 -7.35
C SER A 162 -10.78 -28.53 -5.85
N ASN A 163 -10.77 -29.61 -5.06
CA ASN A 163 -10.67 -29.52 -3.60
C ASN A 163 -9.23 -29.67 -3.10
N GLU A 164 -8.33 -30.16 -3.96
CA GLU A 164 -6.91 -30.38 -3.69
C GLU A 164 -6.04 -29.61 -4.69
N LEU A 165 -4.77 -29.42 -4.34
CA LEU A 165 -3.73 -28.95 -5.26
C LEU A 165 -3.09 -30.16 -5.97
N PRO A 166 -2.43 -29.96 -7.12
CA PRO A 166 -1.72 -31.07 -7.78
C PRO A 166 -0.58 -31.59 -6.89
N ASP A 167 -0.27 -32.88 -7.00
CA ASP A 167 0.92 -33.46 -6.35
C ASP A 167 2.20 -32.96 -7.07
N GLU A 168 3.27 -32.67 -6.33
CA GLU A 168 4.55 -32.13 -6.86
C GLU A 168 5.16 -32.99 -7.98
N ASP A 169 4.99 -34.31 -7.92
CA ASP A 169 5.56 -35.25 -8.90
C ASP A 169 4.65 -35.52 -10.12
N SER A 170 3.48 -34.90 -10.18
CA SER A 170 2.44 -35.23 -11.16
C SER A 170 2.65 -34.62 -12.55
N GLY A 171 3.56 -33.66 -12.69
CA GLY A 171 3.76 -32.88 -13.92
C GLY A 171 2.58 -31.96 -14.27
N LEU A 172 1.64 -31.78 -13.32
CA LEU A 172 0.44 -30.94 -13.46
C LEU A 172 0.75 -29.46 -13.27
N ASP A 173 1.92 -29.10 -12.76
CA ASP A 173 2.33 -27.71 -12.50
C ASP A 173 2.35 -26.87 -13.78
N ALA A 174 2.68 -27.51 -14.91
CA ALA A 174 2.59 -26.90 -16.21
C ALA A 174 1.17 -26.41 -16.53
N LEU A 175 0.14 -27.21 -16.20
CA LEU A 175 -1.25 -26.82 -16.42
C LEU A 175 -1.69 -25.79 -15.36
N TYR A 176 -1.26 -25.98 -14.11
CA TYR A 176 -1.58 -25.06 -13.03
C TYR A 176 -1.03 -23.65 -13.28
N ASP A 177 0.23 -23.49 -13.68
CA ASP A 177 0.83 -22.19 -14.02
C ASP A 177 0.12 -21.48 -15.18
N ARG A 178 -0.54 -22.24 -16.06
CA ARG A 178 -1.36 -21.68 -17.15
C ARG A 178 -2.72 -21.17 -16.70
N MET A 179 -3.15 -21.50 -15.48
CA MET A 179 -4.34 -20.94 -14.83
C MET A 179 -3.97 -19.65 -14.11
N LEU A 180 -4.29 -18.51 -14.74
CA LEU A 180 -3.86 -17.20 -14.27
C LEU A 180 -4.54 -16.81 -12.97
N VAL A 181 -5.88 -16.76 -12.97
CA VAL A 181 -6.65 -16.31 -11.81
C VAL A 181 -6.93 -17.50 -10.91
N ARG A 182 -6.61 -17.38 -9.64
CA ARG A 182 -6.70 -18.44 -8.64
C ARG A 182 -7.47 -17.90 -7.46
N VAL A 183 -8.66 -18.46 -7.27
CA VAL A 183 -9.57 -18.01 -6.21
C VAL A 183 -9.78 -19.13 -5.21
N PHE A 184 -9.45 -18.84 -3.96
CA PHE A 184 -9.83 -19.68 -2.84
C PHE A 184 -11.26 -19.33 -2.41
N VAL A 185 -12.20 -20.24 -2.65
CA VAL A 185 -13.61 -20.10 -2.29
C VAL A 185 -13.84 -20.80 -0.97
N ASN A 186 -14.31 -20.06 0.04
CA ASN A 186 -14.63 -20.61 1.35
C ASN A 186 -16.15 -20.80 1.53
N ARG A 187 -16.54 -21.44 2.64
CA ARG A 187 -17.94 -21.52 3.09
C ARG A 187 -18.42 -20.12 3.53
N ILE A 188 -19.73 -19.91 3.49
CA ILE A 188 -20.37 -18.71 4.00
C ILE A 188 -20.05 -18.56 5.49
N GLN A 189 -19.49 -17.42 5.89
CA GLN A 189 -19.08 -17.13 7.27
C GLN A 189 -20.10 -16.25 7.99
N ASP A 190 -20.71 -15.29 7.31
CA ASP A 190 -21.67 -14.37 7.93
C ASP A 190 -23.01 -15.05 8.20
N LYS A 191 -23.53 -14.81 9.40
CA LYS A 191 -24.76 -15.43 9.90
C LYS A 191 -25.99 -14.96 9.12
N GLN A 192 -26.05 -13.69 8.70
CA GLN A 192 -27.19 -13.14 7.97
C GLN A 192 -27.20 -13.66 6.52
N ASN A 193 -26.03 -13.71 5.88
CA ASN A 193 -25.84 -14.32 4.57
C ASN A 193 -26.21 -15.80 4.58
N PHE A 194 -25.78 -16.55 5.61
CA PHE A 194 -26.14 -17.95 5.77
C PHE A 194 -27.64 -18.16 5.95
N LYS A 195 -28.29 -17.33 6.78
CA LYS A 195 -29.75 -17.36 6.95
C LYS A 195 -30.45 -17.09 5.61
N SER A 196 -30.03 -16.06 4.88
CA SER A 196 -30.64 -15.64 3.62
C SER A 196 -30.51 -16.72 2.54
N MET A 197 -29.34 -17.36 2.46
CA MET A 197 -29.10 -18.52 1.60
C MET A 197 -30.04 -19.69 1.89
N LEU A 198 -30.32 -19.98 3.17
CA LEU A 198 -31.24 -21.04 3.58
C LEU A 198 -32.73 -20.69 3.35
N THR A 199 -33.12 -19.42 3.53
CA THR A 199 -34.53 -19.02 3.48
C THR A 199 -35.01 -18.59 2.09
N VAL A 200 -34.16 -17.91 1.33
CA VAL A 200 -34.50 -17.40 -0.02
C VAL A 200 -34.05 -18.39 -1.11
N GLY A 201 -33.03 -19.19 -0.81
CA GLY A 201 -32.37 -20.04 -1.79
C GLY A 201 -31.48 -19.24 -2.74
N THR A 202 -30.84 -19.95 -3.67
CA THR A 202 -30.03 -19.35 -4.74
C THR A 202 -30.57 -19.84 -6.08
N PRO A 203 -31.18 -18.96 -6.91
CA PRO A 203 -31.61 -19.34 -8.24
C PRO A 203 -30.38 -19.77 -9.07
N GLN A 204 -30.50 -20.92 -9.75
CA GLN A 204 -29.44 -21.43 -10.62
C GLN A 204 -29.33 -20.59 -11.90
N GLU A 205 -30.46 -20.19 -12.46
CA GLU A 205 -30.53 -19.36 -13.66
C GLU A 205 -30.76 -17.90 -13.29
N VAL A 206 -29.84 -17.05 -13.73
CA VAL A 206 -29.96 -15.59 -13.64
C VAL A 206 -30.51 -15.09 -14.97
N LYS A 207 -31.57 -14.30 -14.92
CA LYS A 207 -32.06 -13.59 -16.11
C LYS A 207 -31.25 -12.32 -16.30
N ILE A 208 -30.33 -12.34 -17.26
CA ILE A 208 -29.60 -11.13 -17.62
C ILE A 208 -30.54 -10.20 -18.41
N PRO A 209 -30.65 -8.91 -18.03
CA PRO A 209 -31.39 -7.93 -18.80
C PRO A 209 -30.97 -7.89 -20.28
N GLN A 210 -31.93 -7.71 -21.18
CA GLN A 210 -31.68 -7.62 -22.61
C GLN A 210 -30.68 -6.48 -22.91
N GLY A 211 -29.68 -6.76 -23.75
CA GLY A 211 -28.64 -5.81 -24.15
C GLY A 211 -27.41 -5.74 -23.24
N LEU A 212 -27.39 -6.44 -22.09
CA LEU A 212 -26.19 -6.50 -21.25
C LEU A 212 -25.22 -7.62 -21.67
N ALA A 213 -25.73 -8.74 -22.17
CA ALA A 213 -24.91 -9.87 -22.62
C ALA A 213 -23.92 -9.44 -23.71
N VAL A 214 -22.71 -10.00 -23.67
CA VAL A 214 -21.61 -9.67 -24.57
C VAL A 214 -21.73 -10.49 -25.84
N THR A 215 -21.74 -9.81 -26.99
CA THR A 215 -21.79 -10.46 -28.30
C THR A 215 -20.40 -10.93 -28.76
N ASP A 216 -20.36 -11.82 -29.76
CA ASP A 216 -19.10 -12.33 -30.31
C ASP A 216 -18.25 -11.23 -30.97
N GLU A 217 -18.90 -10.32 -31.71
CA GLU A 217 -18.24 -9.20 -32.37
C GLU A 217 -17.62 -8.24 -31.35
N GLU A 218 -18.35 -7.90 -30.29
CA GLU A 218 -17.86 -7.06 -29.19
C GLU A 218 -16.66 -7.69 -28.50
N TYR A 219 -16.75 -8.98 -28.17
CA TYR A 219 -15.67 -9.69 -27.50
C TYR A 219 -14.36 -9.64 -28.30
N HIS A 220 -14.42 -9.91 -29.61
CA HIS A 220 -13.24 -9.89 -30.48
C HIS A 220 -12.70 -8.48 -30.68
N ALA A 221 -13.57 -7.47 -30.78
CA ALA A 221 -13.17 -6.07 -30.85
C ALA A 221 -12.44 -5.64 -29.56
N TRP A 222 -12.97 -6.02 -28.39
CA TRP A 222 -12.34 -5.72 -27.11
C TRP A 222 -10.98 -6.40 -26.97
N GLN A 223 -10.83 -7.67 -27.37
CA GLN A 223 -9.51 -8.34 -27.33
C GLN A 223 -8.42 -7.54 -28.06
N GLN A 224 -8.74 -6.96 -29.23
CA GLN A 224 -7.80 -6.12 -29.98
C GLN A 224 -7.51 -4.79 -29.27
N GLN A 225 -8.53 -4.18 -28.66
CA GLN A 225 -8.37 -2.92 -27.92
C GLN A 225 -7.55 -3.12 -26.64
N LEU A 226 -7.70 -4.25 -25.95
CA LEU A 226 -6.91 -4.61 -24.78
C LEU A 226 -5.41 -4.70 -25.09
N GLU A 227 -5.03 -5.16 -26.28
CA GLU A 227 -3.62 -5.21 -26.68
C GLU A 227 -3.01 -3.81 -26.82
N ALA A 228 -3.82 -2.82 -27.23
CA ALA A 228 -3.40 -1.44 -27.46
C ALA A 228 -3.27 -0.60 -26.18
N LEU A 229 -3.79 -1.04 -25.02
CA LEU A 229 -3.65 -0.29 -23.77
C LEU A 229 -2.18 -0.15 -23.36
N THR A 230 -1.83 1.03 -22.87
CA THR A 230 -0.48 1.37 -22.41
C THR A 230 -0.29 0.98 -20.94
N LEU A 231 0.94 0.58 -20.61
CA LEU A 231 1.43 0.49 -19.25
C LEU A 231 2.31 1.73 -19.03
N PRO A 232 1.85 2.73 -18.25
CA PRO A 232 2.67 3.90 -17.95
C PRO A 232 3.93 3.52 -17.16
N ASP A 233 5.05 4.19 -17.42
CA ASP A 233 6.33 3.90 -16.76
C ASP A 233 6.21 3.95 -15.23
N GLY A 234 5.50 4.94 -14.68
CA GLY A 234 5.27 5.04 -13.24
C GLY A 234 4.55 3.82 -12.65
N VAL A 235 3.64 3.18 -13.41
CA VAL A 235 2.94 1.97 -12.97
C VAL A 235 3.82 0.74 -13.16
N PHE A 236 4.67 0.72 -14.18
CA PHE A 236 5.69 -0.31 -14.34
C PHE A 236 6.67 -0.35 -13.16
N GLU A 237 7.17 0.80 -12.70
CA GLU A 237 8.04 0.88 -11.52
C GLU A 237 7.35 0.31 -10.28
N LYS A 238 6.06 0.61 -10.09
CA LYS A 238 5.27 0.04 -8.99
C LYS A 238 5.06 -1.46 -9.11
N LEU A 239 4.86 -1.96 -10.34
CA LEU A 239 4.74 -3.39 -10.61
C LEU A 239 6.07 -4.13 -10.33
N PHE A 240 7.19 -3.53 -10.72
CA PHE A 240 8.52 -4.07 -10.47
C PHE A 240 8.87 -4.06 -8.98
N LEU A 241 8.55 -2.97 -8.27
CA LEU A 241 8.66 -2.89 -6.82
C LEU A 241 7.88 -4.00 -6.13
N LEU A 242 6.63 -4.26 -6.53
CA LEU A 242 5.84 -5.37 -5.99
C LEU A 242 6.53 -6.72 -6.21
N LYS A 243 7.11 -6.95 -7.40
CA LYS A 243 7.88 -8.16 -7.70
C LYS A 243 9.06 -8.31 -6.74
N GLU A 244 9.86 -7.26 -6.55
CA GLU A 244 10.99 -7.27 -5.62
C GLU A 244 10.54 -7.48 -4.17
N MET A 245 9.48 -6.82 -3.71
CA MET A 245 8.92 -7.02 -2.37
C MET A 245 8.51 -8.47 -2.14
N LEU A 246 7.88 -9.10 -3.14
CA LEU A 246 7.48 -10.51 -3.05
C LEU A 246 8.69 -11.43 -3.00
N GLU A 247 9.66 -11.26 -3.91
CA GLU A 247 10.89 -12.08 -3.96
C GLU A 247 11.69 -11.97 -2.66
N ASN A 248 11.90 -10.75 -2.15
CA ASN A 248 12.61 -10.50 -0.89
C ASN A 248 11.87 -11.11 0.31
N LYS A 249 10.54 -11.03 0.35
CA LYS A 249 9.75 -11.58 1.46
C LYS A 249 9.81 -13.11 1.47
N VAL A 250 9.70 -13.72 0.29
CA VAL A 250 9.82 -15.18 0.13
C VAL A 250 11.22 -15.64 0.52
N GLU A 251 12.26 -14.96 0.05
CA GLU A 251 13.66 -15.29 0.38
C GLU A 251 13.92 -15.20 1.88
N ALA A 252 13.40 -14.16 2.55
CA ALA A 252 13.57 -13.96 3.98
C ALA A 252 12.82 -14.98 4.85
N GLU A 253 11.59 -15.37 4.49
CA GLU A 253 10.76 -16.28 5.29
C GLU A 253 11.01 -17.77 4.97
N PHE A 254 11.34 -18.11 3.72
CA PHE A 254 11.37 -19.50 3.23
C PHE A 254 12.68 -19.90 2.52
N GLY A 255 13.58 -18.95 2.21
CA GLY A 255 14.78 -19.22 1.42
C GLY A 255 14.47 -19.27 -0.08
N ASP A 256 15.08 -20.19 -0.83
CA ASP A 256 14.97 -20.22 -2.29
C ASP A 256 13.49 -20.32 -2.78
N PRO A 257 12.95 -19.32 -3.51
CA PRO A 257 11.58 -19.34 -3.99
C PRO A 257 11.23 -20.53 -4.90
N ILE A 258 12.22 -21.07 -5.63
CA ILE A 258 12.03 -22.19 -6.55
C ILE A 258 11.82 -23.49 -5.77
N LEU A 259 12.53 -23.66 -4.66
CA LEU A 259 12.44 -24.87 -3.84
C LEU A 259 11.17 -24.94 -3.00
N ASN A 260 10.49 -23.81 -2.78
CA ASN A 260 9.32 -23.72 -1.90
C ASN A 260 7.98 -23.57 -2.66
N ASP A 261 7.97 -23.75 -3.99
CA ASP A 261 6.77 -23.59 -4.81
C ASP A 261 6.18 -22.16 -4.77
N MET A 262 7.01 -21.18 -4.42
CA MET A 262 6.66 -19.77 -4.28
C MET A 262 7.18 -18.91 -5.43
N TYR A 263 7.76 -19.54 -6.46
CA TYR A 263 8.27 -18.87 -7.66
C TYR A 263 7.13 -18.41 -8.58
N VAL A 264 7.24 -17.17 -9.05
CA VAL A 264 6.35 -16.58 -10.05
C VAL A 264 7.08 -16.45 -11.38
N SER A 265 6.60 -17.14 -12.41
CA SER A 265 7.22 -17.11 -13.74
C SER A 265 7.02 -15.79 -14.49
N ASP A 266 7.96 -15.42 -15.37
CA ASP A 266 7.83 -14.28 -16.29
C ASP A 266 6.56 -14.38 -17.16
N ARG A 267 6.19 -15.62 -17.52
CA ARG A 267 4.95 -15.90 -18.25
C ARG A 267 3.73 -15.43 -17.46
N ARG A 268 3.70 -15.70 -16.15
CA ARG A 268 2.59 -15.29 -15.30
C ARG A 268 2.51 -13.78 -15.21
N TRP A 269 3.63 -13.08 -15.01
CA TRP A 269 3.66 -11.62 -15.04
C TRP A 269 3.12 -11.04 -16.36
N LYS A 270 3.50 -11.63 -17.50
CA LYS A 270 2.99 -11.22 -18.82
C LYS A 270 1.47 -11.43 -18.96
N LYS A 271 0.94 -12.55 -18.46
CA LYS A 271 -0.51 -12.83 -18.47
C LYS A 271 -1.28 -11.94 -17.49
N ALA A 272 -0.73 -11.75 -16.30
CA ALA A 272 -1.24 -10.84 -15.30
C ALA A 272 -1.40 -9.42 -15.86
N LEU A 273 -0.40 -8.92 -16.61
CA LEU A 273 -0.50 -7.63 -17.29
C LEU A 273 -1.71 -7.55 -18.23
N LYS A 274 -2.05 -8.63 -18.95
CA LYS A 274 -3.25 -8.66 -19.80
C LYS A 274 -4.54 -8.50 -18.98
N LEU A 275 -4.59 -9.12 -17.79
CA LEU A 275 -5.71 -8.95 -16.85
C LEU A 275 -5.78 -7.51 -16.31
N LEU A 276 -4.64 -6.88 -16.02
CA LEU A 276 -4.57 -5.48 -15.59
C LEU A 276 -5.10 -4.53 -16.68
N LYS A 277 -4.71 -4.76 -17.94
CA LYS A 277 -5.24 -4.02 -19.09
C LYS A 277 -6.76 -4.19 -19.22
N ALA A 278 -7.26 -5.41 -19.02
CA ALA A 278 -8.70 -5.67 -19.01
C ALA A 278 -9.40 -4.89 -17.89
N SER A 279 -8.82 -4.85 -16.69
CA SER A 279 -9.38 -4.09 -15.57
C SER A 279 -9.47 -2.60 -15.90
N ALA A 280 -8.40 -2.00 -16.41
CA ALA A 280 -8.38 -0.60 -16.81
C ALA A 280 -9.45 -0.30 -17.86
N PHE A 281 -9.48 -1.10 -18.94
CA PHE A 281 -10.41 -0.92 -20.05
C PHE A 281 -11.89 -1.04 -19.62
N PHE A 282 -12.24 -2.06 -18.84
CA PHE A 282 -13.62 -2.25 -18.37
C PHE A 282 -14.02 -1.32 -17.22
N ASN A 283 -13.07 -0.61 -16.59
CA ASN A 283 -13.36 0.55 -15.75
C ASN A 283 -13.45 1.86 -16.56
N GLY A 284 -13.30 1.81 -17.90
CA GLY A 284 -13.41 2.98 -18.78
C GLY A 284 -12.14 3.81 -18.91
N ARG A 285 -10.97 3.23 -18.62
CA ARG A 285 -9.65 3.89 -18.66
C ARG A 285 -8.83 3.40 -19.85
N ASP A 286 -7.95 4.27 -20.36
CA ASP A 286 -7.00 3.94 -21.45
C ASP A 286 -5.64 3.46 -20.95
N GLU A 287 -5.39 3.63 -19.66
CA GLU A 287 -4.14 3.30 -19.01
C GLU A 287 -4.38 2.56 -17.70
N ILE A 288 -3.45 1.67 -17.38
CA ILE A 288 -3.41 0.94 -16.12
C ILE A 288 -3.09 1.94 -15.00
N ASN A 289 -3.72 1.77 -13.85
CA ASN A 289 -3.43 2.55 -12.64
C ASN A 289 -2.89 1.64 -11.53
N PRO A 290 -2.39 2.20 -10.42
CA PRO A 290 -1.88 1.39 -9.31
C PRO A 290 -2.92 0.50 -8.62
N LEU A 291 -4.21 0.81 -8.68
CA LEU A 291 -5.26 -0.04 -8.10
C LEU A 291 -5.44 -1.35 -8.87
N ASP A 292 -5.20 -1.36 -10.19
CA ASP A 292 -5.27 -2.59 -10.98
C ASP A 292 -4.27 -3.64 -10.45
N ILE A 293 -3.09 -3.21 -9.99
CA ILE A 293 -2.04 -4.09 -9.45
C ILE A 293 -2.56 -4.93 -8.26
N LEU A 294 -3.55 -4.44 -7.51
CA LEU A 294 -4.12 -5.17 -6.37
C LEU A 294 -4.82 -6.47 -6.79
N LEU A 295 -5.23 -6.61 -8.06
CA LEU A 295 -5.80 -7.85 -8.61
C LEU A 295 -4.80 -9.01 -8.61
N LEU A 296 -3.50 -8.72 -8.52
CA LEU A 296 -2.45 -9.72 -8.53
C LEU A 296 -2.45 -10.59 -7.26
N GLN A 297 -3.14 -10.17 -6.19
CA GLN A 297 -3.32 -10.99 -4.99
C GLN A 297 -3.98 -12.35 -5.29
N ASP A 298 -4.81 -12.41 -6.34
CA ASP A 298 -5.50 -13.62 -6.77
C ASP A 298 -4.80 -14.28 -7.98
N CYS A 299 -3.60 -13.83 -8.37
CA CYS A 299 -2.84 -14.39 -9.50
C CYS A 299 -1.50 -15.01 -9.06
N LEU A 300 -0.80 -14.39 -8.10
CA LEU A 300 0.61 -14.70 -7.84
C LEU A 300 0.85 -15.91 -6.92
N TRP A 301 -0.18 -16.36 -6.19
CA TRP A 301 -0.03 -17.47 -5.23
C TRP A 301 -0.16 -18.85 -5.89
N ASN A 302 0.53 -19.86 -5.34
CA ASN A 302 0.49 -21.26 -5.80
C ASN A 302 -0.09 -22.23 -4.75
N SER A 303 0.05 -21.89 -3.48
CA SER A 303 -0.34 -22.67 -2.31
C SER A 303 -1.10 -21.80 -1.29
N PRO A 304 -1.85 -22.37 -0.33
CA PRO A 304 -2.46 -21.60 0.75
C PRO A 304 -1.44 -20.75 1.54
N GLU A 305 -0.24 -21.27 1.75
CA GLU A 305 0.85 -20.58 2.47
C GLU A 305 1.37 -19.39 1.67
N SER A 306 1.66 -19.58 0.37
CA SER A 306 2.07 -18.47 -0.50
C SER A 306 0.98 -17.45 -0.72
N ARG A 307 -0.29 -17.84 -0.65
CA ARG A 307 -1.43 -16.90 -0.70
C ARG A 307 -1.40 -15.92 0.46
N ASP A 308 -1.11 -16.39 1.67
CA ASP A 308 -1.05 -15.51 2.83
C ASP A 308 0.13 -14.54 2.74
N VAL A 309 1.28 -15.00 2.22
CA VAL A 309 2.45 -14.15 1.95
C VAL A 309 2.14 -13.09 0.89
N VAL A 310 1.60 -13.51 -0.26
CA VAL A 310 1.22 -12.61 -1.37
C VAL A 310 0.22 -11.56 -0.88
N ARG A 311 -0.78 -11.94 -0.08
CA ARG A 311 -1.76 -10.99 0.48
C ARG A 311 -1.12 -9.96 1.39
N ARG A 312 -0.24 -10.37 2.30
CA ARG A 312 0.49 -9.44 3.17
C ARG A 312 1.35 -8.47 2.36
N VAL A 313 2.05 -8.97 1.33
CA VAL A 313 2.88 -8.13 0.46
C VAL A 313 2.03 -7.15 -0.35
N ILE A 314 0.89 -7.58 -0.90
CA ILE A 314 -0.05 -6.70 -1.61
C ILE A 314 -0.64 -5.64 -0.67
N GLU A 315 -0.98 -6.01 0.56
CA GLU A 315 -1.48 -5.08 1.57
C GLU A 315 -0.42 -4.03 1.93
N GLU A 316 0.81 -4.46 2.22
CA GLU A 316 1.95 -3.57 2.47
C GLU A 316 2.21 -2.63 1.28
N PHE A 317 2.22 -3.17 0.07
CA PHE A 317 2.34 -2.39 -1.17
C PHE A 317 1.20 -1.38 -1.32
N ALA A 318 -0.04 -1.77 -1.07
CA ALA A 318 -1.22 -0.92 -1.18
C ALA A 318 -1.13 0.27 -0.21
N LEU A 319 -0.77 0.01 1.04
CA LEU A 319 -0.76 1.01 2.11
C LEU A 319 0.41 1.99 2.03
N ASN A 320 1.56 1.54 1.51
CA ASN A 320 2.81 2.32 1.57
C ASN A 320 3.28 2.81 0.20
N HIS A 321 3.05 2.06 -0.89
CA HIS A 321 3.74 2.30 -2.15
C HIS A 321 2.83 2.62 -3.33
N ALA A 322 1.60 2.10 -3.36
CA ALA A 322 0.73 2.19 -4.53
C ALA A 322 0.49 3.63 -5.03
N PHE A 323 0.43 4.60 -4.11
CA PHE A 323 0.28 6.02 -4.42
C PHE A 323 1.33 6.87 -3.68
N ASP A 324 2.57 6.41 -3.63
CA ASP A 324 3.73 7.17 -3.10
C ASP A 324 3.58 7.59 -1.62
N GLN A 325 2.80 6.85 -0.83
CA GLN A 325 2.52 7.22 0.57
C GLN A 325 3.80 7.27 1.42
N GLN A 326 4.68 6.29 1.24
CA GLN A 326 5.95 6.22 1.94
C GLN A 326 6.93 7.30 1.47
N ASP A 327 6.95 7.63 0.17
CA ASP A 327 7.82 8.70 -0.34
C ASP A 327 7.40 10.04 0.26
N ALA A 328 6.10 10.34 0.26
CA ALA A 328 5.56 11.53 0.92
C ALA A 328 5.84 11.53 2.44
N SER A 329 5.69 10.38 3.12
CA SER A 329 6.03 10.27 4.54
C SER A 329 7.51 10.49 4.80
N ARG A 330 8.40 10.01 3.93
CA ARG A 330 9.85 10.19 4.06
C ARG A 330 10.25 11.64 3.87
N GLU A 331 9.72 12.32 2.86
CA GLU A 331 9.94 13.76 2.63
C GLU A 331 9.56 14.59 3.88
N ILE A 332 8.48 14.21 4.56
CA ILE A 332 8.01 14.86 5.78
C ILE A 332 8.97 14.61 6.97
N GLU A 333 9.41 13.37 7.17
CA GLU A 333 10.34 13.04 8.25
C GLU A 333 11.73 13.65 8.03
N GLU A 334 12.23 13.71 6.79
CA GLU A 334 13.48 14.41 6.43
C GLU A 334 13.43 15.89 6.85
N CYS A 335 12.28 16.56 6.65
CA CYS A 335 12.07 17.94 7.11
C CYS A 335 12.12 18.08 8.63
N ARG A 336 11.57 17.10 9.36
CA ARG A 336 11.60 17.06 10.82
C ARG A 336 13.01 16.84 11.36
N GLU A 337 13.74 15.89 10.77
CA GLU A 337 15.12 15.59 11.13
C GLU A 337 16.01 16.82 10.93
N ALA A 338 15.91 17.50 9.78
CA ALA A 338 16.68 18.71 9.51
C ALA A 338 16.50 19.81 10.56
N LEU A 339 15.27 20.03 11.06
CA LEU A 339 15.03 21.00 12.13
C LEU A 339 15.53 20.54 13.50
N SER A 340 15.44 19.23 13.77
CA SER A 340 16.01 18.64 14.98
C SER A 340 17.53 18.80 15.01
N GLU A 341 18.21 18.63 13.88
CA GLU A 341 19.66 18.86 13.76
C GLU A 341 20.05 20.31 14.06
N ILE A 342 19.31 21.29 13.52
CA ILE A 342 19.55 22.72 13.83
C ILE A 342 19.34 22.99 15.32
N GLN A 343 18.28 22.44 15.91
CA GLN A 343 18.00 22.57 17.34
C GLN A 343 19.13 21.97 18.19
N HIS A 344 19.64 20.79 17.81
CA HIS A 344 20.77 20.16 18.50
C HIS A 344 22.08 20.95 18.34
N ALA A 345 22.33 21.52 17.16
CA ALA A 345 23.49 22.38 16.92
C ALA A 345 23.45 23.66 17.76
N LEU A 346 22.27 24.28 17.91
CA LEU A 346 22.04 25.40 18.82
C LEU A 346 22.39 25.03 20.27
N GLU A 347 21.87 23.89 20.73
CA GLU A 347 22.07 23.40 22.10
C GLU A 347 23.56 23.16 22.37
N THR A 348 24.23 22.41 21.49
CA THR A 348 25.64 22.05 21.67
C THR A 348 26.56 23.28 21.63
N HIS A 349 26.25 24.26 20.78
CA HIS A 349 27.08 25.47 20.67
C HIS A 349 26.91 26.44 21.84
N TYR A 350 25.70 26.54 22.41
CA TYR A 350 25.36 27.57 23.41
C TYR A 350 25.11 27.04 24.82
N GLN A 351 25.08 25.73 25.05
CA GLN A 351 24.88 25.15 26.37
C GLN A 351 25.95 25.58 27.38
N MET A 352 25.54 25.73 28.63
CA MET A 352 26.45 25.99 29.73
C MET A 352 26.96 24.67 30.33
N THR A 353 28.05 24.14 29.79
CA THR A 353 28.74 22.98 30.40
C THR A 353 29.63 23.44 31.55
N LEU A 354 29.38 22.91 32.75
CA LEU A 354 30.14 23.24 33.96
C LEU A 354 31.39 22.37 34.06
N ASN A 355 32.49 22.98 34.53
CA ASN A 355 33.73 22.26 34.82
C ASN A 355 33.71 21.77 36.27
N MET A 356 34.04 20.50 36.48
CA MET A 356 34.27 19.94 37.81
C MET A 356 35.67 20.33 38.31
N GLU A 357 35.74 21.10 39.38
CA GLU A 357 37.01 21.33 40.08
C GLU A 357 37.21 20.22 41.11
N ALA A 358 38.20 19.37 40.86
CA ALA A 358 38.57 18.31 41.80
C ALA A 358 39.04 18.93 43.11
N ALA A 359 38.33 18.64 44.19
CA ALA A 359 38.70 19.09 45.51
C ALA A 359 40.04 18.45 45.91
N THR A 360 41.10 19.25 46.05
CA THR A 360 42.37 18.80 46.61
C THR A 360 42.21 18.61 48.14
N GLY A 361 41.53 17.54 48.57
CA GLY A 361 41.37 17.17 49.98
C GLY A 361 40.19 16.24 50.27
N ILE A 362 40.40 15.29 51.19
CA ILE A 362 39.52 14.15 51.54
C ILE A 362 38.11 14.56 52.08
N LEU A 363 37.88 15.84 52.38
CA LEU A 363 36.67 16.34 53.08
C LEU A 363 36.01 17.56 52.43
N ARG A 364 36.36 17.91 51.18
CA ARG A 364 35.75 19.06 50.48
C ARG A 364 34.75 18.59 49.43
N LYS A 365 33.55 19.16 49.50
CA LYS A 365 32.47 18.99 48.51
C LYS A 365 33.00 19.41 47.14
N GLU A 366 32.75 18.59 46.12
CA GLU A 366 33.04 18.91 44.73
C GLU A 366 32.34 20.23 44.36
N THR A 367 33.07 21.14 43.75
CA THR A 367 32.57 22.47 43.35
C THR A 367 32.61 22.59 41.84
N MET A 368 31.52 23.08 41.25
CA MET A 368 31.46 23.35 39.83
C MET A 368 31.84 24.80 39.53
N SER A 369 32.44 25.04 38.37
CA SER A 369 32.77 26.38 37.91
C SER A 369 32.39 26.61 36.45
N PHE A 370 32.03 27.85 36.14
CA PHE A 370 31.74 28.35 34.80
C PHE A 370 32.16 29.83 34.74
N ASP A 371 32.76 30.25 33.64
CA ASP A 371 33.23 31.62 33.49
C ASP A 371 32.07 32.60 33.22
N THR A 372 31.73 33.40 34.23
CA THR A 372 30.70 34.44 34.15
C THR A 372 31.30 35.85 33.96
N SER A 373 32.61 35.97 33.73
CA SER A 373 33.31 37.26 33.65
C SER A 373 32.84 38.13 32.46
N SER A 374 32.48 37.46 31.36
CA SER A 374 32.00 38.06 30.12
C SER A 374 30.49 38.35 30.10
N ALA A 375 29.76 38.05 31.18
CA ALA A 375 28.31 38.22 31.26
C ALA A 375 27.86 39.69 31.10
N LYS A 376 26.82 39.91 30.30
CA LYS A 376 26.20 41.23 30.15
C LYS A 376 25.26 41.50 31.34
N LYS A 377 25.24 42.75 31.81
CA LYS A 377 24.43 43.18 32.96
C LYS A 377 23.14 43.86 32.49
N TYR A 378 22.04 43.52 33.15
CA TYR A 378 20.69 43.98 32.86
C TYR A 378 20.01 44.57 34.10
N GLN A 379 18.91 45.28 33.86
CA GLN A 379 18.03 45.85 34.88
C GLN A 379 16.58 45.53 34.52
N VAL A 380 15.80 45.06 35.50
CA VAL A 380 14.35 44.83 35.39
C VAL A 380 13.69 45.60 36.52
N GLY A 381 12.84 46.59 36.19
CA GLY A 381 12.27 47.50 37.18
C GLY A 381 13.35 48.21 38.02
N SER A 382 13.31 48.03 39.34
CA SER A 382 14.29 48.57 40.29
C SER A 382 15.50 47.65 40.52
N ALA A 383 15.47 46.39 40.07
CA ALA A 383 16.53 45.42 40.30
C ALA A 383 17.66 45.57 39.28
N LYS A 384 18.89 45.79 39.78
CA LYS A 384 20.11 46.00 38.99
C LYS A 384 21.07 44.82 39.17
N ASN A 385 22.13 44.77 38.36
CA ASN A 385 23.17 43.72 38.39
C ASN A 385 22.63 42.31 38.08
N LEU A 386 21.61 42.24 37.21
CA LEU A 386 21.04 40.99 36.74
C LEU A 386 21.82 40.47 35.53
N VAL A 387 21.92 39.16 35.38
CA VAL A 387 22.41 38.46 34.19
C VAL A 387 21.25 37.75 33.51
N LYS A 388 21.32 37.61 32.18
CA LYS A 388 20.28 37.01 31.34
C LYS A 388 20.69 35.59 30.97
N LEU A 389 19.82 34.62 31.24
CA LEU A 389 19.93 33.24 30.81
C LEU A 389 18.85 32.95 29.78
N VAL A 390 19.24 32.58 28.57
CA VAL A 390 18.32 32.21 27.48
C VAL A 390 18.05 30.71 27.57
N MET A 391 16.80 30.31 27.50
CA MET A 391 16.46 28.89 27.35
C MET A 391 16.72 28.48 25.91
N LEU A 392 17.41 27.36 25.69
CA LEU A 392 17.72 26.88 24.34
C LEU A 392 16.55 26.10 23.73
N GLN A 393 15.68 25.53 24.56
CA GLN A 393 14.52 24.73 24.16
C GLN A 393 13.19 25.45 24.41
N SER A 394 12.18 25.12 23.60
CA SER A 394 10.81 25.60 23.82
C SER A 394 10.15 24.91 25.01
N ASN A 395 9.41 25.67 25.81
CA ASN A 395 8.79 25.16 27.03
C ASN A 395 7.51 25.92 27.38
N MET A 396 6.67 25.28 28.20
CA MET A 396 5.39 25.88 28.60
C MET A 396 5.55 27.01 29.62
N SER A 397 6.33 26.79 30.68
CA SER A 397 6.75 27.81 31.64
C SER A 397 7.79 27.26 32.62
N VAL A 398 8.69 28.12 33.10
CA VAL A 398 9.61 27.82 34.21
C VAL A 398 9.12 28.29 35.57
N SER A 399 7.92 28.90 35.65
CA SER A 399 7.37 29.40 36.90
C SER A 399 5.85 29.20 37.00
N GLU A 400 5.36 28.84 38.18
CA GLU A 400 3.93 28.71 38.44
C GLU A 400 3.18 30.05 38.38
N SER A 401 3.88 31.16 38.66
CA SER A 401 3.30 32.51 38.68
C SER A 401 3.16 33.14 37.31
N GLU A 402 3.95 32.72 36.32
CA GLU A 402 3.95 33.24 34.96
C GLU A 402 3.52 32.14 33.99
N LYS A 403 2.34 32.28 33.39
CA LYS A 403 1.84 31.31 32.40
C LYS A 403 2.18 31.79 30.99
N GLY A 404 3.02 31.03 30.29
CA GLY A 404 3.38 31.30 28.89
C GLY A 404 4.82 30.93 28.56
N ASP A 405 5.11 30.90 27.25
CA ASP A 405 6.42 30.56 26.67
C ASP A 405 7.53 31.40 27.31
N SER A 406 8.37 30.73 28.10
CA SER A 406 9.46 31.35 28.84
C SER A 406 10.70 31.30 27.93
N ARG A 407 11.21 32.45 27.50
CA ARG A 407 12.28 32.53 26.49
C ARG A 407 13.64 32.83 27.11
N TRP A 408 13.64 33.66 28.15
CA TRP A 408 14.81 33.92 28.98
C TRP A 408 14.40 34.25 30.41
N VAL A 409 15.37 34.19 31.32
CA VAL A 409 15.23 34.60 32.72
C VAL A 409 16.35 35.56 33.11
N TYR A 410 16.04 36.46 34.05
CA TYR A 410 17.00 37.35 34.68
C TYR A 410 17.24 36.94 36.12
N VAL A 411 18.50 36.79 36.50
CA VAL A 411 18.92 36.35 37.84
C VAL A 411 20.02 37.27 38.35
N ALA A 412 20.10 37.53 39.66
CA ALA A 412 21.21 38.29 40.21
C ALA A 412 22.54 37.56 39.99
N LYS A 413 23.59 38.30 39.57
CA LYS A 413 24.89 37.68 39.25
C LYS A 413 25.45 36.87 40.42
N ASP A 414 25.38 37.41 41.62
CA ASP A 414 25.95 36.80 42.82
C ASP A 414 25.19 35.50 43.20
N ASP A 415 23.87 35.47 42.99
CA ASP A 415 23.06 34.27 43.21
C ASP A 415 23.33 33.19 42.15
N LEU A 416 23.55 33.57 40.88
CA LEU A 416 23.94 32.63 39.82
C LEU A 416 25.29 31.99 40.13
N GLU A 417 26.30 32.77 40.52
CA GLU A 417 27.63 32.25 40.89
C GLU A 417 27.57 31.33 42.12
N ARG A 418 26.68 31.61 43.08
CA ARG A 418 26.44 30.72 44.23
C ARG A 418 25.89 29.36 43.77
N ILE A 419 24.86 29.37 42.93
CA ILE A 419 24.21 28.13 42.50
C ILE A 419 25.08 27.31 41.57
N ILE A 420 25.85 27.94 40.68
CA ILE A 420 26.83 27.22 39.87
C ILE A 420 27.77 26.43 40.79
N LYS A 421 28.32 27.05 41.84
CA LYS A 421 29.21 26.35 42.80
C LYS A 421 28.52 25.22 43.56
N GLU A 422 27.24 25.38 43.87
CA GLU A 422 26.44 24.40 44.62
C GLU A 422 25.91 23.24 43.75
N GLY A 423 25.84 23.43 42.42
CA GLY A 423 25.35 22.47 41.42
C GLY A 423 23.83 22.38 41.31
N GLN A 424 23.08 22.85 42.30
CA GLN A 424 21.62 22.89 42.28
C GLN A 424 21.11 23.94 43.26
N GLY A 425 19.93 24.51 43.01
CA GLY A 425 19.31 25.43 43.96
C GLY A 425 18.15 26.22 43.38
N ASP A 426 17.49 26.97 44.25
CA ASP A 426 16.42 27.88 43.87
C ASP A 426 16.90 29.34 43.94
N VAL A 427 16.59 30.13 42.91
CA VAL A 427 16.79 31.59 42.92
C VAL A 427 15.48 32.29 42.65
N TYR A 428 15.38 33.49 43.18
CA TYR A 428 14.36 34.43 42.74
C TYR A 428 14.86 35.26 41.57
N GLY A 429 14.15 35.19 40.45
CA GLY A 429 14.46 35.91 39.23
C GLY A 429 13.23 36.47 38.55
N TYR A 430 13.41 36.99 37.36
CA TYR A 430 12.34 37.50 36.50
C TYR A 430 12.29 36.69 35.22
N VAL A 431 11.09 36.39 34.72
CA VAL A 431 10.90 35.66 33.47
C VAL A 431 10.56 36.66 32.36
N ASN A 432 11.20 36.50 31.19
CA ASN A 432 11.04 37.40 30.05
C ASN A 432 11.27 38.88 30.46
N GLN A 433 10.32 39.79 30.22
CA GLN A 433 10.40 41.19 30.68
C GLN A 433 9.44 41.50 31.84
N ASN A 434 8.87 40.48 32.49
CA ASN A 434 7.93 40.71 33.57
C ASN A 434 8.65 41.20 34.83
N THR A 435 8.01 42.10 35.57
CA THR A 435 8.51 42.64 36.83
C THR A 435 8.07 41.83 38.06
N SER A 436 7.32 40.75 37.85
CA SER A 436 6.96 39.78 38.90
C SER A 436 8.16 38.92 39.28
N LEU A 437 8.49 38.89 40.57
CA LEU A 437 9.55 38.04 41.10
C LEU A 437 9.07 36.58 41.14
N CYS A 438 9.80 35.69 40.49
CA CYS A 438 9.46 34.29 40.32
C CYS A 438 10.53 33.40 40.94
N ARG A 439 10.14 32.28 41.57
CA ARG A 439 11.08 31.23 41.99
C ARG A 439 11.47 30.39 40.77
N LEU A 440 12.76 30.27 40.52
CA LEU A 440 13.36 29.51 39.42
C LEU A 440 14.26 28.44 40.02
N ARG A 441 14.14 27.21 39.51
CA ARG A 441 14.87 26.05 40.02
C ARG A 441 15.95 25.65 39.03
N PHE A 442 17.19 25.64 39.46
CA PHE A 442 18.34 25.25 38.66
C PHE A 442 18.96 23.96 39.15
N ASP A 443 19.57 23.23 38.24
CA ASP A 443 20.21 21.95 38.48
C ASP A 443 21.33 21.71 37.46
N VAL A 444 22.02 20.59 37.61
CA VAL A 444 23.01 20.09 36.66
C VAL A 444 22.57 18.72 36.15
N ASP A 445 22.59 18.53 34.84
CA ASP A 445 22.22 17.25 34.23
C ASP A 445 23.38 16.22 34.29
N ALA A 446 23.16 15.03 33.73
CA ALA A 446 24.15 13.95 33.74
C ALA A 446 25.41 14.27 32.93
N ASP A 447 25.33 15.21 31.99
CA ASP A 447 26.43 15.63 31.11
C ASP A 447 27.14 16.89 31.63
N ASN A 448 26.86 17.28 32.88
CA ASN A 448 27.36 18.48 33.55
C ASN A 448 26.87 19.80 32.93
N ASN A 449 25.76 19.80 32.19
CA ASN A 449 25.16 21.04 31.71
C ASN A 449 24.30 21.68 32.79
N PHE A 450 24.39 23.00 32.89
CA PHE A 450 23.54 23.81 33.74
C PHE A 450 22.15 23.94 33.12
N VAL A 451 21.13 23.55 33.87
CA VAL A 451 19.74 23.48 33.41
C VAL A 451 18.79 24.22 34.34
N ILE A 452 17.70 24.74 33.78
CA ILE A 452 16.55 25.24 34.53
C ILE A 452 15.43 24.18 34.49
N ARG A 453 14.76 23.93 35.62
CA ARG A 453 13.63 23.01 35.68
C ARG A 453 12.32 23.74 35.40
N ASP A 454 11.51 23.18 34.52
CA ASP A 454 10.18 23.71 34.22
C ASP A 454 9.14 23.32 35.29
N ILE A 455 7.89 23.78 35.14
CA ILE A 455 6.79 23.43 36.05
C ILE A 455 6.44 21.92 36.06
N ALA A 456 6.85 21.17 35.03
CA ALA A 456 6.73 19.72 34.94
C ALA A 456 8.01 18.99 35.40
N ASN A 457 8.95 19.73 36.01
CA ASN A 457 10.24 19.26 36.51
C ASN A 457 11.19 18.71 35.42
N ARG A 458 10.97 19.06 34.15
CA ARG A 458 11.84 18.75 33.01
C ARG A 458 13.04 19.70 32.99
N ALA A 459 14.22 19.17 32.67
CA ALA A 459 15.43 19.95 32.53
C ALA A 459 15.44 20.67 31.17
N ILE A 460 15.71 21.97 31.19
CA ILE A 460 15.86 22.81 30.00
C ILE A 460 17.25 23.42 30.00
N LEU A 461 17.98 23.24 28.89
CA LEU A 461 19.30 23.83 28.71
C LEU A 461 19.23 25.36 28.67
N VAL A 462 20.18 26.00 29.35
CA VAL A 462 20.30 27.46 29.37
C VAL A 462 21.65 27.93 28.83
N SER A 463 21.66 29.14 28.28
CA SER A 463 22.85 29.83 27.81
C SER A 463 22.99 31.19 28.47
N LEU A 464 24.21 31.55 28.89
CA LEU A 464 24.51 32.85 29.48
C LEU A 464 24.76 33.89 28.38
N VAL A 465 24.04 35.02 28.43
CA VAL A 465 24.27 36.09 27.48
C VAL A 465 25.54 36.87 27.83
N THR A 466 26.55 36.74 26.95
CA THR A 466 27.86 37.38 27.10
C THR A 466 27.96 38.67 26.27
N LYS A 467 29.05 39.41 26.44
CA LYS A 467 29.37 40.60 25.64
C LYS A 467 29.75 40.28 24.19
N GLN A 468 30.11 39.04 23.87
CA GLN A 468 30.43 38.61 22.50
C GLN A 468 29.17 38.57 21.62
N GLY A 469 27.99 38.44 22.22
CA GLY A 469 26.72 38.41 21.51
C GLY A 469 26.41 37.04 20.93
N PHE A 470 25.54 37.04 19.92
CA PHE A 470 25.10 35.84 19.20
C PHE A 470 25.84 35.74 17.86
N ASP A 471 26.30 34.55 17.51
CA ASP A 471 26.99 34.29 16.24
C ASP A 471 26.04 34.52 15.06
N THR A 472 26.30 35.58 14.31
CA THR A 472 25.49 36.00 13.17
C THR A 472 25.67 35.10 11.95
N ASP A 473 26.85 34.49 11.78
CA ASP A 473 27.15 33.66 10.61
C ASP A 473 26.48 32.29 10.77
N LEU A 474 26.55 31.70 11.96
CA LEU A 474 25.81 30.48 12.30
C LEU A 474 24.29 30.70 12.26
N HIS A 475 23.83 31.87 12.74
CA HIS A 475 22.41 32.21 12.66
C HIS A 475 21.89 32.27 11.22
N GLN A 476 22.66 32.91 10.34
CA GLN A 476 22.29 33.02 8.93
C GLN A 476 22.27 31.65 8.25
N LEU A 477 23.19 30.74 8.60
CA LEU A 477 23.17 29.36 8.15
C LEU A 477 21.88 28.66 8.58
N TRP A 478 21.53 28.72 9.86
CA TRP A 478 20.31 28.11 10.39
C TRP A 478 19.03 28.68 9.79
N LEU A 479 18.98 30.00 9.54
CA LEU A 479 17.86 30.63 8.85
C LEU A 479 17.71 30.13 7.41
N THR A 480 18.83 29.96 6.70
CA THR A 480 18.82 29.41 5.33
C THR A 480 18.25 27.99 5.33
N THR A 481 18.70 27.13 6.25
CA THR A 481 18.17 25.77 6.38
C THR A 481 16.68 25.78 6.75
N CYS A 482 16.23 26.69 7.64
CA CYS A 482 14.80 26.84 7.95
C CYS A 482 13.97 27.24 6.73
N GLU A 483 14.50 28.12 5.87
CA GLU A 483 13.84 28.52 4.61
C GLU A 483 13.74 27.35 3.62
N ASP A 484 14.79 26.54 3.51
CA ASP A 484 14.78 25.34 2.67
C ASP A 484 13.79 24.29 3.20
N VAL A 485 13.70 24.08 4.52
CA VAL A 485 12.69 23.20 5.13
C VAL A 485 11.27 23.70 4.85
N ILE A 486 11.01 25.00 4.92
CA ILE A 486 9.69 25.56 4.53
C ILE A 486 9.38 25.24 3.07
N ARG A 487 10.36 25.38 2.17
CA ARG A 487 10.17 25.05 0.76
C ARG A 487 9.82 23.57 0.59
N GLN A 488 10.60 22.68 1.22
CA GLN A 488 10.37 21.23 1.15
C GLN A 488 9.00 20.82 1.72
N LEU A 489 8.55 21.43 2.82
CA LEU A 489 7.22 21.16 3.37
C LEU A 489 6.08 21.59 2.43
N ASN A 490 6.25 22.71 1.72
CA ASN A 490 5.28 23.14 0.70
C ASN A 490 5.27 22.19 -0.51
N ASP A 491 6.44 21.70 -0.91
CA ASP A 491 6.57 20.71 -1.99
C ASP A 491 5.92 19.37 -1.58
N ALA A 492 6.16 18.91 -0.34
CA ALA A 492 5.52 17.72 0.23
C ALA A 492 3.99 17.87 0.33
N GLU A 493 3.49 19.06 0.71
CA GLU A 493 2.05 19.35 0.70
C GLU A 493 1.45 19.23 -0.71
N HIS A 494 2.13 19.80 -1.71
CA HIS A 494 1.70 19.68 -3.10
C HIS A 494 1.75 18.23 -3.58
N HIS A 495 2.79 17.48 -3.20
CA HIS A 495 2.94 16.06 -3.51
C HIS A 495 1.77 15.24 -2.94
N ILE A 496 1.44 15.40 -1.65
CA ILE A 496 0.29 14.71 -1.01
C ILE A 496 -1.03 15.05 -1.71
N ARG A 497 -1.24 16.31 -2.10
CA ARG A 497 -2.44 16.70 -2.84
C ARG A 497 -2.55 15.98 -4.18
N LYS A 498 -1.43 15.85 -4.90
CA LYS A 498 -1.36 15.09 -6.17
C LYS A 498 -1.63 13.60 -5.95
N VAL A 499 -1.02 13.01 -4.92
CA VAL A 499 -1.22 11.63 -4.50
C VAL A 499 -2.71 11.34 -4.23
N LYS A 500 -3.37 12.19 -3.42
CA LYS A 500 -4.81 12.08 -3.14
C LYS A 500 -5.66 12.24 -4.38
N ALA A 501 -5.36 13.21 -5.24
CA ALA A 501 -6.08 13.43 -6.48
C ALA A 501 -5.99 12.20 -7.40
N ASN A 502 -4.80 11.60 -7.51
CA ASN A 502 -4.57 10.38 -8.28
C ASN A 502 -5.33 9.19 -7.69
N PHE A 503 -5.31 9.01 -6.37
CA PHE A 503 -6.05 7.95 -5.69
C PHE A 503 -7.57 8.08 -5.89
N HIS A 504 -8.13 9.27 -5.68
CA HIS A 504 -9.57 9.49 -5.88
C HIS A 504 -9.96 9.43 -7.37
N GLY A 505 -9.10 9.86 -8.29
CA GLY A 505 -9.31 9.73 -9.73
C GLY A 505 -9.24 8.28 -10.22
N ALA A 506 -8.56 7.41 -9.48
CA ALA A 506 -8.51 5.97 -9.74
C ALA A 506 -9.78 5.23 -9.26
N LEU A 507 -10.64 5.89 -8.48
CA LEU A 507 -11.90 5.34 -7.97
C LEU A 507 -13.10 5.90 -8.78
N PRO A 508 -14.21 5.14 -8.89
CA PRO A 508 -14.45 3.80 -8.34
C PRO A 508 -13.74 2.70 -9.13
N HIS A 509 -13.41 1.59 -8.45
CA HIS A 509 -12.81 0.40 -9.07
C HIS A 509 -13.73 -0.81 -8.93
N SER A 510 -14.12 -1.42 -10.04
CA SER A 510 -15.20 -2.42 -10.07
C SER A 510 -14.78 -3.82 -9.61
N PHE A 511 -13.50 -4.17 -9.79
CA PHE A 511 -12.97 -5.53 -9.62
C PHE A 511 -12.07 -5.73 -8.39
N VAL A 512 -11.81 -4.66 -7.64
CA VAL A 512 -10.97 -4.72 -6.43
C VAL A 512 -11.88 -4.75 -5.22
N ASP A 513 -11.51 -5.52 -4.21
CA ASP A 513 -12.23 -5.57 -2.94
C ASP A 513 -12.23 -4.16 -2.30
N PRO A 514 -13.41 -3.59 -1.96
CA PRO A 514 -13.50 -2.26 -1.39
C PRO A 514 -12.80 -2.11 -0.02
N GLU A 515 -12.44 -3.20 0.66
CA GLU A 515 -11.73 -3.14 1.94
C GLU A 515 -10.32 -2.52 1.78
N LEU A 516 -9.55 -2.93 0.76
CA LEU A 516 -8.19 -2.41 0.53
C LEU A 516 -8.17 -0.89 0.22
N PRO A 517 -8.95 -0.35 -0.74
CA PRO A 517 -9.03 1.08 -0.96
C PRO A 517 -9.43 1.89 0.29
N ARG A 518 -10.29 1.34 1.17
CA ARG A 518 -10.63 2.03 2.43
C ARG A 518 -9.43 2.12 3.38
N LEU A 519 -8.65 1.06 3.48
CA LEU A 519 -7.42 1.08 4.29
C LEU A 519 -6.37 2.04 3.68
N MET A 520 -6.26 2.07 2.36
CA MET A 520 -5.39 3.03 1.64
C MET A 520 -5.80 4.48 1.91
N GLU A 521 -7.10 4.79 1.91
CA GLU A 521 -7.61 6.11 2.26
C GLU A 521 -7.22 6.49 3.70
N SER A 522 -7.31 5.56 4.64
CA SER A 522 -6.85 5.76 6.02
C SER A 522 -5.34 6.03 6.10
N SER A 523 -4.52 5.31 5.35
CA SER A 523 -3.07 5.55 5.25
C SER A 523 -2.77 6.98 4.75
N LEU A 524 -3.44 7.40 3.67
CA LEU A 524 -3.29 8.75 3.12
C LEU A 524 -3.72 9.85 4.10
N GLN A 525 -4.76 9.59 4.89
CA GLN A 525 -5.18 10.50 5.96
C GLN A 525 -4.13 10.61 7.07
N GLN A 526 -3.49 9.50 7.46
CA GLN A 526 -2.41 9.50 8.46
C GLN A 526 -1.21 10.34 8.00
N VAL A 527 -0.76 10.15 6.75
CA VAL A 527 0.36 10.94 6.18
C VAL A 527 0.01 12.44 6.15
N THR A 528 -1.25 12.79 5.89
CA THR A 528 -1.70 14.19 5.95
C THR A 528 -1.68 14.74 7.36
N GLN A 529 -2.14 13.98 8.34
CA GLN A 529 -2.12 14.40 9.74
C GLN A 529 -0.68 14.59 10.25
N GLN A 530 0.26 13.75 9.80
CA GLN A 530 1.68 13.92 10.07
C GLN A 530 2.20 15.24 9.50
N LEU A 531 1.90 15.56 8.24
CA LEU A 531 2.25 16.84 7.63
C LEU A 531 1.70 18.02 8.44
N ASP A 532 0.41 18.02 8.76
CA ASP A 532 -0.25 19.12 9.49
C ASP A 532 0.38 19.31 10.88
N SER A 533 0.69 18.21 11.58
CA SER A 533 1.37 18.23 12.88
C SER A 533 2.77 18.85 12.77
N ILE A 534 3.54 18.43 11.77
CA ILE A 534 4.92 18.89 11.56
C ILE A 534 4.93 20.35 11.11
N GLN A 535 4.02 20.79 10.24
CA GLN A 535 3.88 22.20 9.88
C GLN A 535 3.63 23.07 11.12
N GLY A 536 2.71 22.65 12.01
CA GLY A 536 2.42 23.39 13.24
C GLY A 536 3.57 23.42 14.26
N GLU A 537 4.35 22.33 14.37
CA GLU A 537 5.57 22.29 15.18
C GLU A 537 6.66 23.20 14.60
N ASN A 538 6.89 23.09 13.28
CA ASN A 538 7.95 23.79 12.56
C ASN A 538 7.73 25.30 12.54
N GLU A 539 6.49 25.77 12.41
CA GLU A 539 6.18 27.21 12.49
C GLU A 539 6.67 27.83 13.80
N LYS A 540 6.46 27.14 14.94
CA LYS A 540 6.91 27.61 16.26
C LYS A 540 8.42 27.61 16.37
N ILE A 541 9.06 26.54 15.90
CA ILE A 541 10.52 26.38 15.92
C ILE A 541 11.16 27.48 15.07
N ILE A 542 10.70 27.67 13.84
CA ILE A 542 11.25 28.65 12.91
C ILE A 542 11.03 30.08 13.42
N GLN A 543 9.85 30.39 13.99
CA GLN A 543 9.63 31.68 14.65
C GLN A 543 10.59 31.91 15.83
N ARG A 544 10.90 30.87 16.61
CA ARG A 544 11.91 30.94 17.67
C ARG A 544 13.29 31.27 17.09
N PHE A 545 13.74 30.53 16.06
CA PHE A 545 15.02 30.76 15.41
C PHE A 545 15.16 32.18 14.83
N LYS A 546 14.10 32.72 14.23
CA LYS A 546 14.07 34.12 13.75
C LYS A 546 14.26 35.14 14.88
N ASN A 547 13.77 34.83 16.08
CA ASN A 547 13.82 35.72 17.24
C ASN A 547 15.04 35.47 18.17
N LEU A 548 15.84 34.42 17.96
CA LEU A 548 17.00 34.10 18.78
C LEU A 548 17.96 35.28 18.99
N PRO A 549 18.32 36.09 17.97
CA PRO A 549 19.18 37.26 18.19
C PRO A 549 18.62 38.24 19.22
N GLN A 550 17.30 38.40 19.30
CA GLN A 550 16.66 39.25 20.32
C GLN A 550 16.82 38.63 21.71
N PHE A 551 16.80 37.30 21.83
CA PHE A 551 16.98 36.61 23.11
C PHE A 551 18.40 36.78 23.63
N PHE A 552 19.40 36.88 22.75
CA PHE A 552 20.79 37.14 23.12
C PHE A 552 21.16 38.65 23.13
N SER A 553 20.23 39.55 22.80
CA SER A 553 20.44 41.01 22.84
C SER A 553 20.33 41.64 24.23
#